data_AF-A0A3M2MAM5-F1
#
_entry.id   AF-A0A3M2MAM5-F1
#
_cell.length_a   1.000
_cell.length_b   1.000
_cell.length_c   1.000
_cell.angle_alpha   90.00
_cell.angle_beta   90.00
_cell.angle_gamma   90.00
#
_symmetry.space_group_name_H-M   'P 1'
#
loop_
_entity.id
_entity.type
_entity.pdbx_description
1 polymer ?
#
loop_
_entity_poly.entity_id
_entity_poly.type
_entity_poly.pdbx_seq_one_letter_code
_entity_poly.pdbx_strand_id
1 'polypeptide(L)'
;MPLATITLTSGRQVALNNLEISSTNDGLLEGYPCALLNDRLLASLARGPETPYRTSPRHVITPERHYPDRGTGSSLPFGPVEELPAFHCRGSFTSTCVDPNLDEVLHRSRLTVIWFQHDLATPVPDFAATAIADLPWNDLAEDYEL
;
A
#
# COMPACT_ATOMS: atom_id res chain seq x y z
N MET A 1 10.94 -18.26 -0.52
CA MET A 1 10.09 -18.48 0.67
C MET A 1 9.40 -17.16 0.99
N PRO A 2 8.11 -17.16 1.37
CA PRO A 2 7.41 -15.95 1.76
C PRO A 2 7.91 -15.44 3.12
N LEU A 3 7.81 -14.13 3.34
CA LEU A 3 8.04 -13.47 4.62
C LEU A 3 6.93 -13.79 5.62
N ALA A 4 5.68 -13.86 5.15
CA ALA A 4 4.51 -14.18 5.96
C ALA A 4 3.37 -14.75 5.11
N THR A 5 2.45 -15.48 5.75
CA THR A 5 1.17 -15.88 5.16
C THR A 5 0.04 -15.25 5.96
N ILE A 6 -0.85 -14.54 5.28
CA ILE A 6 -1.94 -13.77 5.87
C ILE A 6 -3.26 -14.33 5.36
N THR A 7 -4.23 -14.49 6.25
CA THR A 7 -5.60 -14.86 5.86
C THR A 7 -6.44 -13.60 5.83
N LEU A 8 -7.01 -13.30 4.66
CA LEU A 8 -7.93 -12.18 4.47
C LEU A 8 -9.29 -12.47 5.14
N THR A 9 -10.10 -11.44 5.36
CA THR A 9 -11.47 -11.57 5.87
C THR A 9 -12.35 -12.45 4.96
N SER A 10 -12.02 -12.51 3.66
CA SER A 10 -12.66 -13.41 2.69
C SER A 10 -12.33 -14.90 2.88
N GLY A 11 -11.38 -15.24 3.76
CA GLY A 11 -10.84 -16.58 3.95
C GLY A 11 -9.71 -16.96 2.98
N ARG A 12 -9.39 -16.10 2.01
CA ARG A 12 -8.27 -16.32 1.07
C ARG A 12 -6.93 -16.18 1.81
N GLN A 13 -6.00 -17.09 1.55
CA GLN A 13 -4.63 -16.99 2.02
C GLN A 13 -3.74 -16.29 1.00
N VAL A 14 -3.01 -15.27 1.44
CA VAL A 14 -2.06 -14.51 0.63
C VAL A 14 -0.66 -14.60 1.23
N ALA A 15 0.34 -14.76 0.39
CA ALA A 15 1.74 -14.84 0.78
C ALA A 15 2.41 -13.49 0.55
N LEU A 16 2.97 -12.88 1.60
CA LEU A 16 3.83 -11.70 1.51
C LEU A 16 5.23 -12.16 1.10
N ASN A 17 5.69 -11.78 -0.09
CA ASN A 17 6.98 -12.20 -0.62
C ASN A 17 8.09 -11.16 -0.42
N ASN A 18 7.73 -9.88 -0.46
CA ASN A 18 8.66 -8.77 -0.29
C ASN A 18 7.95 -7.62 0.43
N LEU A 19 8.68 -6.90 1.27
CA LEU A 19 8.21 -5.70 1.95
C LEU A 19 9.27 -4.62 1.89
N GLU A 20 8.90 -3.47 1.33
CA GLU A 20 9.69 -2.24 1.38
C GLU A 20 8.99 -1.26 2.33
N ILE A 21 9.76 -0.60 3.20
CA ILE A 21 9.27 0.40 4.14
C ILE A 21 10.04 1.69 3.89
N SER A 22 9.33 2.81 3.80
CA SER A 22 9.92 4.12 3.56
C SER A 22 9.22 5.17 4.40
N SER A 23 9.96 6.18 4.86
CA SER A 23 9.36 7.30 5.57
C SER A 23 8.54 8.15 4.58
N THR A 24 7.29 8.47 4.94
CA THR A 24 6.34 9.20 4.08
C THR A 24 6.86 10.59 3.70
N ASN A 25 7.50 11.26 4.65
CA ASN A 25 8.03 12.61 4.47
C ASN A 25 9.51 12.61 4.03
N ASP A 26 10.06 11.44 3.68
CA ASP A 26 11.43 11.38 3.16
C ASP A 26 11.48 12.14 1.82
N GLY A 27 12.39 13.10 1.71
CA GLY A 27 12.51 13.97 0.53
C GLY A 27 11.71 15.28 0.58
N LEU A 28 11.00 15.60 1.67
CA LEU A 28 10.46 16.95 1.88
C LEU A 28 11.61 17.90 2.28
N LEU A 29 12.28 18.49 1.30
CA LEU A 29 13.43 19.39 1.52
C LEU A 29 13.00 20.77 2.04
N GLU A 30 11.85 21.28 1.60
CA GLU A 30 11.28 22.57 2.00
C GLU A 30 9.75 22.49 2.08
N GLY A 31 9.15 23.21 3.02
CA GLY A 31 7.70 23.27 3.22
C GLY A 31 7.20 22.47 4.42
N TYR A 32 5.92 22.10 4.39
CA TYR A 32 5.26 21.28 5.41
C TYR A 32 4.28 20.31 4.73
N PRO A 33 3.94 19.17 5.38
CA PRO A 33 2.93 18.24 4.87
C PRO A 33 1.59 18.95 4.65
N CYS A 34 1.10 18.92 3.42
CA CYS A 34 -0.18 19.53 3.04
C CYS A 34 -0.88 18.67 1.98
N ALA A 35 -2.18 18.90 1.78
CA ALA A 35 -3.00 18.10 0.88
C ALA A 35 -2.40 17.96 -0.53
N LEU A 36 -1.86 19.04 -1.09
CA LEU A 36 -1.26 19.04 -2.42
C LEU A 36 -0.06 18.07 -2.52
N LEU A 37 0.81 18.05 -1.50
CA LEU A 37 1.99 17.18 -1.49
C LEU A 37 1.59 15.73 -1.22
N ASN A 38 0.65 15.51 -0.30
CA ASN A 38 0.12 14.17 0.00
C ASN A 38 -0.56 13.54 -1.22
N ASP A 39 -1.38 14.32 -1.94
CA ASP A 39 -2.05 13.84 -3.16
C ASP A 39 -1.03 13.48 -4.26
N ARG A 40 0.04 14.27 -4.39
CA ARG A 40 1.14 13.96 -5.33
C ARG A 40 1.88 12.68 -4.94
N LEU A 41 2.13 12.47 -3.65
CA LEU A 41 2.74 11.24 -3.13
C LEU A 41 1.84 10.03 -3.40
N LEU A 42 0.55 10.11 -3.09
CA LEU A 42 -0.40 9.01 -3.36
C LEU A 42 -0.49 8.70 -4.86
N ALA A 43 -0.52 9.72 -5.71
CA ALA A 43 -0.52 9.54 -7.15
C ALA A 43 0.80 8.96 -7.69
N SER A 44 1.96 9.26 -7.09
CA SER A 44 3.22 8.64 -7.50
C SER A 44 3.29 7.18 -7.05
N LEU A 45 2.83 6.87 -5.83
CA LEU A 45 2.74 5.50 -5.31
C LEU A 45 1.76 4.64 -6.11
N ALA A 46 0.65 5.21 -6.58
CA ALA A 46 -0.29 4.50 -7.46
C ALA A 46 0.31 4.22 -8.84
N ARG A 47 1.01 5.18 -9.43
CA ARG A 47 1.63 5.03 -10.77
C ARG A 47 2.82 4.06 -10.76
N GLY A 48 3.63 4.10 -9.71
CA GLY A 48 4.87 3.31 -9.66
C GLY A 48 5.97 3.82 -10.58
N PRO A 49 7.08 3.07 -10.70
CA PRO A 49 8.16 3.42 -11.62
C PRO A 49 7.70 3.28 -13.07
N GLU A 50 8.06 4.23 -13.92
CA GLU A 50 7.84 4.14 -15.35
C GLU A 50 8.79 3.08 -15.92
N THR A 51 8.22 1.96 -16.39
CA THR A 51 8.98 0.82 -16.90
C THR A 51 8.31 0.26 -18.16
N PRO A 52 9.09 -0.18 -19.16
CA PRO A 52 8.55 -0.78 -20.37
C PRO A 52 7.92 -2.16 -20.15
N TYR A 53 8.06 -2.75 -18.96
CA TYR A 53 7.57 -4.09 -18.63
C TYR A 53 6.22 -4.05 -17.92
N ARG A 54 5.39 -5.09 -18.13
CA ARG A 54 4.10 -5.24 -17.43
C ARG A 54 4.36 -5.40 -15.92
N THR A 55 4.11 -4.34 -15.16
CA THR A 55 4.22 -4.35 -13.71
C THR A 55 3.07 -5.14 -13.10
N SER A 56 3.32 -5.72 -11.93
CA SER A 56 2.24 -6.30 -11.12
C SER A 56 1.18 -5.21 -10.84
N PRO A 57 -0.12 -5.55 -10.78
CA PRO A 57 -1.15 -4.60 -10.39
C PRO A 57 -0.82 -4.00 -9.03
N ARG A 58 -1.18 -2.73 -8.85
CA ARG A 58 -0.89 -1.95 -7.64
C ARG A 58 -2.19 -1.42 -7.05
N HIS A 59 -2.32 -1.53 -5.74
CA HIS A 59 -3.42 -0.94 -4.99
C HIS A 59 -2.87 -0.10 -3.83
N VAL A 60 -3.28 1.17 -3.77
CA VAL A 60 -2.95 2.06 -2.65
C VAL A 60 -4.16 2.11 -1.72
N ILE A 61 -3.99 1.61 -0.50
CA ILE A 61 -4.99 1.76 0.55
C ILE A 61 -5.01 3.23 0.96
N THR A 62 -6.21 3.82 0.96
CA THR A 62 -6.37 5.24 1.30
C THR A 62 -5.94 5.44 2.76
N PRO A 63 -4.91 6.27 3.02
CA PRO A 63 -4.47 6.52 4.39
C PRO A 63 -5.43 7.42 5.15
N GLU A 64 -5.39 7.31 6.47
CA GLU A 64 -5.94 8.34 7.35
C GLU A 64 -5.16 9.66 7.17
N ARG A 65 -5.88 10.79 7.19
CA ARG A 65 -5.32 12.13 7.10
C ARG A 65 -5.54 12.87 8.40
N HIS A 66 -4.46 13.29 9.04
CA HIS A 66 -4.49 14.05 10.29
C HIS A 66 -4.30 15.55 10.02
N TYR A 67 -5.07 16.40 10.70
CA TYR A 67 -5.04 17.85 10.52
C TYR A 67 -4.75 18.54 11.86
N PRO A 68 -3.48 18.66 12.27
CA PRO A 68 -3.10 19.15 13.59
C PRO A 68 -3.54 20.60 13.83
N ASP A 69 -3.56 21.42 12.78
CA ASP A 69 -3.93 22.83 12.84
C ASP A 69 -5.43 23.10 12.67
N ARG A 70 -6.26 22.06 12.68
CA ARG A 70 -7.69 22.22 12.48
C ARG A 70 -8.30 23.06 13.60
N GLY A 71 -8.66 24.29 13.29
CA GLY A 71 -9.31 25.24 14.22
C GLY A 71 -8.40 26.33 14.79
N THR A 72 -7.11 26.37 14.42
CA THR A 72 -6.19 27.42 14.86
C THR A 72 -6.32 28.72 14.07
N GLY A 73 -7.03 28.69 12.92
CA GLY A 73 -7.23 29.86 12.06
C GLY A 73 -5.95 30.31 11.33
N SER A 74 -4.87 29.52 11.37
CA SER A 74 -3.64 29.80 10.65
C SER A 74 -3.88 29.66 9.14
N SER A 75 -3.61 30.73 8.39
CA SER A 75 -3.61 30.70 6.93
C SER A 75 -2.18 30.52 6.44
N LEU A 76 -1.77 29.27 6.26
CA LEU A 76 -0.48 28.94 5.64
C LEU A 76 -0.59 29.00 4.10
N PRO A 77 0.52 29.26 3.37
CA PRO A 77 0.50 29.54 1.93
C PRO A 77 0.01 28.39 1.03
N PHE A 78 -0.01 27.15 1.52
CA PHE A 78 -0.42 25.95 0.80
C PHE A 78 -1.63 25.25 1.44
N GLY A 79 -2.38 25.96 2.29
CA GLY A 79 -3.51 25.41 3.04
C GLY A 79 -3.10 24.86 4.40
N PRO A 80 -4.02 24.20 5.13
CA PRO A 80 -3.72 23.66 6.46
C PRO A 80 -2.66 22.55 6.38
N VAL A 81 -1.95 22.33 7.49
CA VAL A 81 -1.11 21.14 7.64
C VAL A 81 -2.00 19.90 7.55
N GLU A 82 -1.57 18.95 6.75
CA GLU A 82 -2.20 17.64 6.59
C GLU A 82 -1.10 16.58 6.63
N GLU A 83 -1.17 15.71 7.63
CA GLU A 83 -0.19 14.66 7.88
C GLU A 83 -0.76 13.31 7.48
N LEU A 84 0.05 12.54 6.78
CA LEU A 84 -0.15 11.10 6.60
C LEU A 84 0.65 10.33 7.67
N PRO A 85 0.38 9.03 7.87
CA PRO A 85 1.19 8.22 8.78
C PRO A 85 2.67 8.25 8.39
N ALA A 86 3.55 8.13 9.39
CA ALA A 86 4.98 8.40 9.25
C ALA A 86 5.69 7.51 8.24
N PHE A 87 5.18 6.30 8.01
CA PHE A 87 5.72 5.32 7.08
C PHE A 87 4.68 4.93 6.04
N HIS A 88 5.16 4.63 4.84
CA HIS A 88 4.43 3.83 3.87
C HIS A 88 5.16 2.53 3.59
N CYS A 89 4.38 1.48 3.41
CA CYS A 89 4.83 0.13 3.18
C CYS A 89 4.37 -0.31 1.79
N ARG A 90 5.26 -0.96 1.04
CA ARG A 90 4.94 -1.60 -0.24
C ARG A 90 5.18 -3.10 -0.10
N GLY A 91 4.10 -3.86 -0.08
CA GLY A 91 4.14 -5.32 -0.02
C GLY A 91 3.82 -5.96 -1.37
N SER A 92 4.62 -6.94 -1.77
CA SER A 92 4.33 -7.79 -2.93
C SER A 92 3.71 -9.11 -2.46
N PHE A 93 2.48 -9.36 -2.88
CA PHE A 93 1.70 -10.51 -2.45
C PHE A 93 1.40 -11.46 -3.61
N THR A 94 1.30 -12.76 -3.30
CA THR A 94 0.79 -13.78 -4.23
C THR A 94 -0.26 -14.67 -3.56
N SER A 95 -1.12 -15.28 -4.37
CA SER A 95 -2.14 -16.24 -3.93
C SER A 95 -2.41 -17.26 -5.04
N THR A 96 -3.26 -18.25 -4.77
CA THR A 96 -3.96 -19.03 -5.81
C THR A 96 -4.66 -18.13 -6.84
N CYS A 97 -5.00 -18.70 -8.00
CA CYS A 97 -5.61 -17.96 -9.10
C CYS A 97 -6.88 -17.21 -8.70
N VAL A 98 -7.20 -16.15 -9.43
CA VAL A 98 -8.50 -15.47 -9.38
C VAL A 98 -9.47 -16.14 -10.35
N ASP A 99 -9.04 -16.44 -11.57
CA ASP A 99 -9.84 -17.19 -12.54
C ASP A 99 -9.85 -18.69 -12.18
N PRO A 100 -11.02 -19.28 -11.87
CA PRO A 100 -11.13 -20.69 -11.52
C PRO A 100 -10.87 -21.64 -12.70
N ASN A 101 -10.78 -21.14 -13.93
CA ASN A 101 -10.50 -21.97 -15.12
C ASN A 101 -9.00 -22.15 -15.38
N LEU A 102 -8.13 -21.42 -14.68
CA LEU A 102 -6.69 -21.53 -14.82
C LEU A 102 -6.14 -22.68 -13.96
N ASP A 103 -5.15 -23.39 -14.50
CA ASP A 103 -4.44 -24.44 -13.76
C ASP A 103 -3.59 -23.80 -12.64
N GLU A 104 -3.94 -24.07 -11.37
CA GLU A 104 -3.24 -23.55 -10.19
C GLU A 104 -1.80 -24.04 -10.04
N VAL A 105 -1.40 -25.07 -10.78
CA VAL A 105 0.00 -25.52 -10.84
C VAL A 105 0.83 -24.59 -11.72
N LEU A 106 0.23 -24.06 -12.78
CA LEU A 106 0.90 -23.22 -13.78
C LEU A 106 0.66 -21.71 -13.54
N HIS A 107 -0.37 -21.36 -12.78
CA HIS A 107 -0.79 -19.98 -12.57
C HIS A 107 -0.88 -19.61 -11.10
N ARG A 108 -0.65 -18.32 -10.82
CA ARG A 108 -0.88 -17.68 -9.53
C ARG A 108 -1.46 -16.29 -9.76
N SER A 109 -2.05 -15.72 -8.70
CA SER A 109 -2.40 -14.30 -8.70
C SER A 109 -1.36 -13.49 -7.95
N ARG A 110 -1.17 -12.23 -8.37
CA ARG A 110 -0.24 -11.29 -7.73
C ARG A 110 -0.88 -9.92 -7.54
N LEU A 111 -0.46 -9.23 -6.48
CA LEU A 111 -0.87 -7.86 -6.19
C LEU A 111 0.21 -7.15 -5.38
N THR A 112 0.53 -5.91 -5.76
CA THR A 112 1.32 -5.01 -4.94
C THR A 112 0.38 -4.13 -4.13
N VAL A 113 0.47 -4.17 -2.81
CA VAL A 113 -0.36 -3.33 -1.94
C VAL A 113 0.53 -2.28 -1.29
N ILE A 114 0.08 -1.04 -1.29
CA ILE A 114 0.70 0.07 -0.61
C ILE A 114 -0.23 0.51 0.51
N TRP A 115 0.30 0.58 1.73
CA TRP A 115 -0.44 1.04 2.92
C TRP A 115 0.45 1.92 3.78
N PHE A 116 -0.14 2.52 4.81
CA PHE A 116 0.54 3.49 5.67
C PHE A 116 0.52 3.01 7.13
N GLN A 117 1.57 3.36 7.87
CA GLN A 117 1.76 2.97 9.28
C GLN A 117 2.28 4.16 10.08
N HIS A 118 1.75 4.33 11.29
CA HIS A 118 2.23 5.37 12.21
C HIS A 118 3.55 4.99 12.88
N ASP A 119 3.70 3.72 13.24
CA ASP A 119 4.91 3.15 13.83
C ASP A 119 5.20 1.76 13.27
N LEU A 120 6.39 1.25 13.60
CA LEU A 120 6.88 -0.08 13.21
C LEU A 120 7.17 -0.96 14.43
N ALA A 121 6.56 -0.67 15.59
CA ALA A 121 6.81 -1.40 16.82
C ALA A 121 6.19 -2.80 16.79
N THR A 122 5.11 -2.95 16.02
CA THR A 122 4.41 -4.21 15.80
C THR A 122 5.19 -5.09 14.80
N PRO A 123 5.23 -6.42 14.96
CA PRO A 123 5.84 -7.30 13.97
C PRO A 123 5.23 -7.15 12.57
N VAL A 124 6.07 -7.31 11.55
CA VAL A 124 5.70 -7.21 10.13
C VAL A 124 4.43 -8.00 9.76
N PRO A 125 4.29 -9.29 10.15
CA PRO A 125 3.10 -10.05 9.80
C PRO A 125 1.81 -9.43 10.33
N ASP A 126 1.84 -8.85 11.52
CA ASP A 126 0.64 -8.40 12.23
C ASP A 126 0.13 -7.06 11.67
N PHE A 127 1.02 -6.09 11.43
CA PHE A 127 0.60 -4.83 10.82
C PHE A 127 0.25 -4.98 9.34
N ALA A 128 0.91 -5.91 8.63
CA ALA A 128 0.56 -6.21 7.25
C ALA A 128 -0.82 -6.90 7.18
N ALA A 129 -1.08 -7.87 8.06
CA ALA A 129 -2.38 -8.54 8.17
C ALA A 129 -3.50 -7.54 8.45
N THR A 130 -3.28 -6.64 9.41
CA THR A 130 -4.26 -5.59 9.74
C THR A 130 -4.52 -4.66 8.57
N ALA A 131 -3.48 -4.24 7.85
CA ALA A 131 -3.62 -3.30 6.75
C ALA A 131 -4.40 -3.87 5.56
N ILE A 132 -4.24 -5.17 5.25
CA ILE A 132 -4.81 -5.78 4.04
C ILE A 132 -6.03 -6.66 4.29
N ALA A 133 -6.49 -6.79 5.55
CA ALA A 133 -7.51 -7.77 5.96
C ALA A 133 -8.74 -7.79 5.03
N ASP A 134 -9.26 -6.61 4.70
CA ASP A 134 -10.51 -6.42 3.94
C ASP A 134 -10.28 -6.17 2.44
N LEU A 135 -9.09 -6.50 1.93
CA LEU A 135 -8.75 -6.26 0.54
C LEU A 135 -9.62 -7.13 -0.40
N PRO A 136 -10.33 -6.55 -1.39
CA PRO A 136 -11.10 -7.30 -2.36
C PRO A 136 -10.17 -7.93 -3.41
N TRP A 137 -9.42 -8.96 -3.00
CA TRP A 137 -8.33 -9.56 -3.79
C TRP A 137 -8.75 -9.94 -5.21
N ASN A 138 -9.93 -10.56 -5.36
CA ASN A 138 -10.43 -11.02 -6.66
C ASN A 138 -10.70 -9.88 -7.64
N ASP A 139 -10.90 -8.65 -7.15
CA ASP A 139 -11.17 -7.48 -8.00
C ASP A 139 -9.88 -6.71 -8.34
N LEU A 140 -8.82 -6.91 -7.55
CA LEU A 140 -7.59 -6.11 -7.62
C LEU A 140 -6.38 -6.87 -8.15
N ALA A 141 -6.32 -8.18 -7.92
CA ALA A 141 -5.19 -9.01 -8.32
C ALA A 141 -5.31 -9.46 -9.78
N GLU A 142 -4.16 -9.71 -10.40
CA GLU A 142 -4.08 -10.27 -11.75
C GLU A 142 -3.41 -11.66 -11.69
N ASP A 143 -3.94 -12.59 -12.48
CA ASP A 143 -3.32 -13.88 -12.70
C ASP A 143 -2.10 -13.78 -13.63
N TYR A 144 -1.11 -14.62 -13.38
CA TYR A 144 0.12 -14.74 -14.17
C TYR A 144 0.59 -16.20 -14.21
N GLU A 145 1.28 -16.55 -15.30
CA GLU A 145 1.93 -17.85 -15.49
C GLU A 145 3.30 -17.87 -14.78
N LEU A 146 3.64 -19.00 -14.16
CA LEU A 146 4.85 -19.21 -13.36
C LEU A 146 6.14 -19.41 -14.17
#